data_AF-A0A6M4H5Z7-F1
#
_entry.id   AF-A0A6M4H5Z7-F1
#
_cell.length_a   1.000
_cell.length_b   1.000
_cell.length_c   1.000
_cell.angle_alpha   90.00
_cell.angle_beta   90.00
_cell.angle_gamma   90.00
#
_symmetry.space_group_name_H-M   'P 1'
#
loop_
_entity.id
_entity.type
_entity.pdbx_description
1 polymer ?
#
loop_
_entity_poly.entity_id
_entity_poly.type
_entity_poly.pdbx_seq_one_letter_code
_entity_poly.pdbx_strand_id
1 'polypeptide(L)'
;MTTQWRTTLGLLLAATAAQAQLPPLPPGAPQGSYVSTCSNVKVSGNTLSATCLRANQTPNATTLTLPCTKGLVENLNGVLTCVPYTPPPPSPPPQGGIRPAPAGSYTQTCVGPIISYDEVLRALCANKAGVKAVSELKMPCNGSIENLDGKLTCVTAKAPTPPPPTPAPPVKPPPVTPPPVTPPPPKPKQFPGELMPTTGGAILLPGGYPAKCVPEKACQFTIVGAVELRAAERGGYVFDGWIGACEGRKEPFCVLDKPAKVGATFVTKKSLNKSFTVALLPTQNGAIFGPAEFKTKCVPEKACEVVVPGPVELRAVTRQGFLFAGWVGACEAVKEPVCLVDRSVKVGAKFAAGKPPPPPKSFPVTLLPAVNGVILRPGEVKSNCVPEKGCEIVVAGSEELRAVPRPGYVFRSWVGACEDKKEPVCVVDRPVKVGASFVSTTKPK
;
A
#
# COMPACT_ATOMS: atom_id res chain seq x y z
N MET A 1 20.37 -78.46 -18.79
CA MET A 1 19.80 -77.16 -19.23
C MET A 1 19.83 -76.23 -18.04
N THR A 2 20.79 -75.32 -18.03
CA THR A 2 21.11 -74.38 -16.94
C THR A 2 20.35 -73.08 -17.15
N THR A 3 19.57 -72.64 -16.16
CA THR A 3 18.96 -71.30 -16.17
C THR A 3 19.33 -70.58 -14.89
N GLN A 4 20.40 -69.79 -14.95
CA GLN A 4 20.72 -68.77 -13.96
C GLN A 4 19.82 -67.55 -14.20
N TRP A 5 19.12 -67.07 -13.17
CA TRP A 5 18.56 -65.72 -13.15
C TRP A 5 19.35 -64.91 -12.12
N ARG A 6 20.19 -63.99 -12.63
CA ARG A 6 20.96 -63.03 -11.84
C ARG A 6 20.01 -61.94 -11.33
N THR A 7 19.95 -61.78 -10.01
CA THR A 7 19.38 -60.62 -9.33
C THR A 7 20.31 -59.42 -9.49
N THR A 8 19.99 -58.48 -10.38
CA THR A 8 20.63 -57.16 -10.41
C THR A 8 19.89 -56.20 -9.47
N LEU A 9 20.53 -55.88 -8.35
CA LEU A 9 20.17 -54.79 -7.45
C LEU A 9 20.47 -53.45 -8.16
N GLY A 10 19.45 -52.75 -8.64
CA GLY A 10 19.60 -51.41 -9.19
C GLY A 10 19.64 -50.37 -8.06
N LEU A 11 20.82 -49.84 -7.74
CA LEU A 11 20.94 -48.61 -6.96
C LEU A 11 20.41 -47.44 -7.81
N LEU A 12 19.20 -46.97 -7.51
CA LEU A 12 18.71 -45.67 -7.96
C LEU A 12 19.35 -44.59 -7.06
N LEU A 13 20.44 -44.00 -7.54
CA LEU A 13 20.93 -42.71 -7.05
C LEU A 13 19.86 -41.66 -7.35
N ALA A 14 19.13 -41.25 -6.32
CA ALA A 14 18.29 -40.07 -6.36
C ALA A 14 19.20 -38.84 -6.51
N ALA A 15 19.37 -38.35 -7.73
CA ALA A 15 19.90 -37.03 -7.99
C ALA A 15 18.87 -36.02 -7.48
N THR A 16 19.05 -35.58 -6.23
CA THR A 16 18.38 -34.38 -5.72
C THR A 16 18.85 -33.22 -6.57
N ALA A 17 17.94 -32.65 -7.36
CA ALA A 17 18.16 -31.36 -7.98
C ALA A 17 18.20 -30.32 -6.84
N ALA A 18 19.41 -30.07 -6.33
CA ALA A 18 19.67 -28.92 -5.49
C ALA A 18 19.22 -27.69 -6.28
N GLN A 19 18.22 -26.97 -5.76
CA GLN A 19 17.89 -25.65 -6.24
C GLN A 19 19.16 -24.80 -6.10
N ALA A 20 19.83 -24.52 -7.22
CA ALA A 20 20.94 -23.59 -7.26
C ALA A 20 20.38 -22.19 -6.99
N GLN A 21 20.24 -21.83 -5.72
CA GLN A 21 20.16 -20.44 -5.33
C GLN A 21 21.44 -19.78 -5.85
N LEU A 22 21.29 -18.75 -6.68
CA LEU A 22 22.41 -17.93 -7.14
C LEU A 22 23.16 -17.45 -5.89
N PRO A 23 24.48 -17.65 -5.80
CA PRO A 23 25.24 -17.22 -4.64
C PRO A 23 25.04 -15.71 -4.44
N PRO A 24 24.88 -15.25 -3.19
CA PRO A 24 24.72 -13.83 -2.91
C PRO A 24 25.92 -13.06 -3.48
N LEU A 25 25.65 -11.94 -4.13
CA LEU A 25 26.69 -11.09 -4.71
C LEU A 25 27.67 -10.64 -3.61
N PRO A 26 28.98 -10.68 -3.87
CA PRO A 26 29.95 -10.18 -2.89
C PRO A 26 29.74 -8.68 -2.64
N PRO A 27 29.92 -8.20 -1.40
CA PRO A 27 29.80 -6.78 -1.08
C PRO A 27 30.67 -5.91 -1.99
N GLY A 28 30.08 -4.88 -2.61
CA GLY A 28 30.77 -3.97 -3.52
C GLY A 28 30.73 -4.35 -5.01
N ALA A 29 30.08 -5.45 -5.39
CA ALA A 29 29.87 -5.80 -6.79
C ALA A 29 28.85 -4.85 -7.48
N PRO A 30 29.16 -4.29 -8.68
CA PRO A 30 28.24 -3.43 -9.43
C PRO A 30 26.98 -4.17 -9.92
N GLN A 31 25.90 -3.45 -10.16
CA GLN A 31 24.70 -4.03 -10.80
C GLN A 31 24.88 -4.16 -12.32
N GLY A 32 24.25 -5.19 -12.91
CA GLY A 32 24.16 -5.38 -14.36
C GLY A 32 23.90 -6.82 -14.78
N SER A 33 23.81 -7.10 -16.09
CA SER A 33 23.34 -8.39 -16.64
C SER A 33 24.29 -9.57 -16.40
N TYR A 34 25.56 -9.30 -16.08
CA TYR A 34 26.54 -10.34 -15.76
C TYR A 34 26.15 -11.20 -14.54
N VAL A 35 25.33 -10.66 -13.62
CA VAL A 35 24.90 -11.36 -12.40
C VAL A 35 24.02 -12.58 -12.69
N SER A 36 23.37 -12.63 -13.85
CA SER A 36 22.52 -13.75 -14.28
C SER A 36 23.25 -14.74 -15.19
N THR A 37 24.46 -14.42 -15.66
CA THR A 37 25.18 -15.19 -16.69
C THR A 37 26.64 -15.50 -16.35
N CYS A 38 27.14 -15.03 -15.20
CA CYS A 38 28.50 -15.28 -14.71
C CYS A 38 28.48 -15.93 -13.32
N SER A 39 29.52 -16.70 -13.03
CA SER A 39 29.73 -17.41 -11.76
C SER A 39 31.12 -17.09 -11.17
N ASN A 40 31.34 -17.43 -9.91
CA ASN A 40 32.60 -17.15 -9.19
C ASN A 40 32.99 -15.66 -9.19
N VAL A 41 32.00 -14.77 -9.05
CA VAL A 41 32.21 -13.32 -9.01
C VAL A 41 32.99 -12.97 -7.74
N LYS A 42 34.12 -12.28 -7.90
CA LYS A 42 34.95 -11.74 -6.81
C LYS A 42 35.33 -10.30 -7.11
N VAL A 43 35.36 -9.48 -6.06
CA VAL A 43 35.87 -8.11 -6.12
C VAL A 43 37.10 -8.05 -5.24
N SER A 44 38.24 -7.67 -5.81
CA SER A 44 39.48 -7.45 -5.08
C SER A 44 40.06 -6.09 -5.49
N GLY A 45 40.07 -5.13 -4.57
CA GLY A 45 40.42 -3.74 -4.87
C GLY A 45 39.49 -3.14 -5.94
N ASN A 46 40.07 -2.65 -7.04
CA ASN A 46 39.35 -2.16 -8.21
C ASN A 46 39.15 -3.22 -9.30
N THR A 47 39.35 -4.51 -9.03
CA THR A 47 39.22 -5.55 -10.05
C THR A 47 38.05 -6.48 -9.74
N LEU A 48 37.11 -6.56 -10.67
CA LEU A 48 36.02 -7.53 -10.70
C LEU A 48 36.47 -8.72 -11.54
N SER A 49 36.52 -9.92 -10.96
CA SER A 49 36.81 -11.16 -11.68
C SER A 49 35.60 -12.08 -11.66
N ALA A 50 35.25 -12.69 -12.79
CA ALA A 50 34.19 -13.70 -12.88
C ALA A 50 34.46 -14.71 -13.99
N THR A 51 33.75 -15.84 -13.95
CA THR A 51 33.67 -16.79 -15.07
C THR A 51 32.31 -16.63 -15.76
N CYS A 52 32.31 -16.04 -16.95
CA CYS A 52 31.11 -15.67 -17.69
C CYS A 52 30.81 -16.64 -18.82
N LEU A 53 29.54 -16.96 -19.04
CA LEU A 53 29.12 -17.79 -20.17
C LEU A 53 29.17 -17.00 -21.47
N ARG A 54 29.78 -17.59 -22.50
CA ARG A 54 29.68 -17.14 -23.90
C ARG A 54 28.30 -17.49 -24.47
N ALA A 55 27.95 -16.92 -25.62
CA ALA A 55 26.70 -17.22 -26.32
C ALA A 55 26.54 -18.71 -26.67
N ASN A 56 27.65 -19.42 -26.90
CA ASN A 56 27.70 -20.86 -27.15
C ASN A 56 27.72 -21.72 -25.88
N GLN A 57 27.37 -21.16 -24.71
CA GLN A 57 27.35 -21.83 -23.40
C GLN A 57 28.73 -22.26 -22.86
N THR A 58 29.83 -21.90 -23.51
CA THR A 58 31.17 -22.18 -22.97
C THR A 58 31.57 -21.14 -21.92
N PRO A 59 32.17 -21.54 -20.78
CA PRO A 59 32.65 -20.60 -19.77
C PRO A 59 33.92 -19.87 -20.23
N ASN A 60 34.06 -18.62 -19.82
CA ASN A 60 35.25 -17.80 -20.05
C ASN A 60 35.61 -17.03 -18.77
N ALA A 61 36.84 -17.17 -18.29
CA ALA A 61 37.34 -16.37 -17.18
C ALA A 61 37.66 -14.95 -17.66
N THR A 62 37.14 -13.94 -16.97
CA THR A 62 37.24 -12.54 -17.39
C THR A 62 37.36 -11.62 -16.19
N THR A 63 38.05 -10.50 -16.38
CA THR A 63 38.29 -9.48 -15.37
C THR A 63 37.93 -8.10 -15.90
N LEU A 64 37.37 -7.24 -15.06
CA LEU A 64 37.00 -5.86 -15.39
C LEU A 64 37.49 -4.91 -14.30
N THR A 65 38.08 -3.79 -14.70
CA THR A 65 38.52 -2.74 -13.78
C THR A 65 37.36 -1.81 -13.44
N LEU A 66 37.11 -1.62 -12.14
CA LEU A 66 36.10 -0.75 -11.54
C LEU A 66 36.71 0.63 -11.19
N PRO A 67 35.89 1.67 -10.95
CA PRO A 67 34.43 1.73 -11.09
C PRO A 67 33.94 2.01 -12.53
N CYS A 68 32.79 1.46 -12.92
CA CYS A 68 32.09 1.89 -14.14
C CYS A 68 31.38 3.22 -13.87
N THR A 69 31.98 4.35 -14.24
CA THR A 69 31.52 5.70 -13.86
C THR A 69 30.25 6.20 -14.58
N LYS A 70 29.76 5.50 -15.61
CA LYS A 70 28.60 5.92 -16.44
C LYS A 70 27.68 4.78 -16.85
N GLY A 71 27.77 3.61 -16.21
CA GLY A 71 27.26 2.38 -16.82
C GLY A 71 27.06 1.19 -15.91
N LEU A 72 26.35 0.19 -16.43
CA LEU A 72 26.19 -1.11 -15.81
C LEU A 72 27.28 -2.07 -16.31
N VAL A 73 27.56 -3.12 -15.54
CA VAL A 73 28.45 -4.19 -16.00
C VAL A 73 27.63 -5.24 -16.75
N GLU A 74 27.97 -5.51 -17.99
CA GLU A 74 27.29 -6.54 -18.79
C GLU A 74 28.26 -7.65 -19.19
N ASN A 75 27.70 -8.84 -19.44
CA ASN A 75 28.43 -9.95 -20.03
C ASN A 75 28.23 -9.93 -21.55
N LEU A 76 29.25 -9.51 -22.30
CA LEU A 76 29.25 -9.53 -23.76
C LEU A 76 30.06 -10.74 -24.24
N ASN A 77 29.36 -11.82 -24.59
CA ASN A 77 29.95 -13.08 -25.09
C ASN A 77 31.09 -13.63 -24.22
N GLY A 78 30.90 -13.69 -22.90
CA GLY A 78 31.87 -14.21 -21.94
C GLY A 78 32.91 -13.20 -21.47
N VAL A 79 32.77 -11.91 -21.79
CA VAL A 79 33.68 -10.84 -21.37
C VAL A 79 32.91 -9.78 -20.58
N LEU A 80 33.36 -9.46 -19.36
CA LEU A 80 32.78 -8.40 -18.55
C LEU A 80 33.10 -7.03 -19.16
N THR A 81 32.08 -6.24 -19.45
CA THR A 81 32.22 -4.94 -20.10
C THR A 81 31.41 -3.88 -19.36
N CYS A 82 32.00 -2.71 -19.08
CA CYS A 82 31.23 -1.53 -18.67
C CYS A 82 30.50 -0.98 -19.90
N VAL A 83 29.17 -1.01 -19.91
CA VAL A 83 28.38 -0.39 -20.99
C VAL A 83 27.68 0.87 -20.47
N PRO A 84 27.62 1.97 -21.24
CA PRO A 84 26.86 3.15 -20.87
C PRO A 84 25.39 2.78 -20.63
N TYR A 85 24.80 3.25 -19.54
CA TYR A 85 23.37 3.06 -19.33
C TYR A 85 22.60 4.01 -20.26
N THR A 86 22.18 3.52 -21.42
CA THR A 86 21.21 4.18 -22.28
C THR A 86 19.85 3.51 -22.07
N PRO A 87 18.84 4.21 -21.51
CA PRO A 87 17.50 3.65 -21.41
C PRO A 87 17.00 3.23 -22.81
N PRO A 88 16.37 2.05 -22.96
CA PRO A 88 15.91 1.60 -24.28
C PRO A 88 14.88 2.60 -24.86
N PRO A 89 14.87 2.79 -26.20
CA PRO A 89 13.91 3.68 -26.85
C PRO A 89 12.47 3.17 -26.63
N PRO A 90 11.48 4.07 -26.41
CA PRO A 90 10.12 3.65 -26.18
C PRO A 90 9.52 3.03 -27.46
N SER A 91 8.91 1.85 -27.32
CA SER A 91 8.06 1.22 -28.33
C SER A 91 6.82 2.09 -28.66
N PRO A 92 6.27 2.02 -29.89
CA PRO A 92 5.24 2.95 -30.36
C PRO A 92 3.93 2.80 -29.56
N PRO A 93 3.20 3.88 -29.21
CA PRO A 93 2.10 3.80 -28.26
C PRO A 93 0.72 3.74 -28.93
N PRO A 94 -0.25 3.00 -28.34
CA PRO A 94 -1.65 3.39 -28.33
C PRO A 94 -1.82 4.64 -27.43
N GLN A 95 -2.68 5.55 -27.86
CA GLN A 95 -2.79 6.95 -27.47
C GLN A 95 -2.98 7.21 -25.95
N GLY A 96 -2.15 8.09 -25.38
CA GLY A 96 -2.46 8.86 -24.17
C GLY A 96 -1.52 8.69 -22.95
N GLY A 97 -0.37 9.39 -22.89
CA GLY A 97 0.37 9.72 -21.63
C GLY A 97 0.58 11.23 -21.30
N ILE A 98 0.13 11.69 -20.13
CA ILE A 98 0.17 13.07 -19.58
C ILE A 98 1.63 13.52 -19.41
N ARG A 99 1.97 14.76 -19.78
CA ARG A 99 3.34 15.33 -19.61
C ARG A 99 3.43 16.22 -18.35
N PRO A 100 4.52 16.12 -17.54
CA PRO A 100 4.80 17.07 -16.47
C PRO A 100 4.94 18.49 -17.01
N ALA A 101 4.27 19.45 -16.38
CA ALA A 101 4.27 20.85 -16.83
C ALA A 101 5.62 21.56 -16.58
N PRO A 102 6.06 22.48 -17.46
CA PRO A 102 7.28 23.25 -17.28
C PRO A 102 7.33 24.01 -15.96
N ALA A 103 8.49 24.07 -15.33
CA ALA A 103 8.69 24.89 -14.14
C ALA A 103 8.52 26.38 -14.47
N GLY A 104 7.83 27.13 -13.60
CA GLY A 104 7.59 28.57 -13.75
C GLY A 104 7.03 29.20 -12.48
N SER A 105 6.97 30.53 -12.42
CA SER A 105 6.51 31.28 -11.22
C SER A 105 5.05 30.99 -10.87
N TYR A 106 4.23 30.58 -11.83
CA TYR A 106 2.86 30.11 -11.60
C TYR A 106 2.77 28.94 -10.60
N THR A 107 3.82 28.12 -10.44
CA THR A 107 3.86 27.01 -9.46
C THR A 107 3.81 27.47 -8.00
N GLN A 108 4.06 28.76 -7.72
CA GLN A 108 3.94 29.35 -6.39
C GLN A 108 2.48 29.58 -5.97
N THR A 109 1.58 29.77 -6.94
CA THR A 109 0.17 30.17 -6.70
C THR A 109 -0.85 29.22 -7.34
N CYS A 110 -0.39 28.28 -8.17
CA CYS A 110 -1.21 27.24 -8.80
C CYS A 110 -0.83 25.83 -8.32
N VAL A 111 -1.80 24.91 -8.26
CA VAL A 111 -1.59 23.52 -7.81
C VAL A 111 -2.04 22.50 -8.86
N GLY A 112 -1.37 21.35 -8.89
CA GLY A 112 -1.66 20.23 -9.79
C GLY A 112 -1.52 20.53 -11.29
N PRO A 113 -0.43 21.18 -11.75
CA PRO A 113 -0.27 21.51 -13.16
C PRO A 113 -0.06 20.25 -14.01
N ILE A 114 -0.91 20.05 -15.02
CA ILE A 114 -0.86 18.93 -15.96
C ILE A 114 -0.90 19.44 -17.40
N ILE A 115 -0.14 18.86 -18.31
CA ILE A 115 -0.31 19.09 -19.75
C ILE A 115 -1.15 17.95 -20.32
N SER A 116 -2.36 18.30 -20.76
CA SER A 116 -3.29 17.41 -21.46
C SER A 116 -2.83 17.13 -22.90
N TYR A 117 -3.45 16.13 -23.53
CA TYR A 117 -3.10 15.64 -24.89
C TYR A 117 -3.34 16.64 -26.03
N ASP A 118 -4.17 17.64 -25.79
CA ASP A 118 -4.43 18.81 -26.65
C ASP A 118 -3.31 19.88 -26.55
N GLU A 119 -2.24 19.55 -25.81
CA GLU A 119 -1.18 20.45 -25.40
C GLU A 119 -1.74 21.68 -24.67
N VAL A 120 -2.72 21.47 -23.79
CA VAL A 120 -3.21 22.51 -22.88
C VAL A 120 -2.70 22.22 -21.48
N LEU A 121 -1.95 23.16 -20.93
CA LEU A 121 -1.58 23.19 -19.53
C LEU A 121 -2.82 23.57 -18.71
N ARG A 122 -3.22 22.71 -17.78
CA ARG A 122 -4.34 22.92 -16.84
C ARG A 122 -3.79 22.94 -15.42
N ALA A 123 -4.16 23.96 -14.65
CA ALA A 123 -3.82 24.03 -13.22
C ALA A 123 -4.92 24.76 -12.44
N LEU A 124 -5.02 24.49 -11.14
CA LEU A 124 -5.89 25.27 -10.24
C LEU A 124 -5.12 26.49 -9.73
N CYS A 125 -5.45 27.69 -10.21
CA CYS A 125 -4.71 28.93 -9.92
C CYS A 125 -5.50 29.89 -9.03
N ALA A 126 -4.83 30.50 -8.05
CA ALA A 126 -5.43 31.50 -7.18
C ALA A 126 -5.49 32.89 -7.84
N ASN A 127 -6.62 33.59 -7.70
CA ASN A 127 -6.75 35.02 -8.03
C ASN A 127 -6.20 35.91 -6.90
N LYS A 128 -6.22 37.24 -7.06
CA LYS A 128 -5.76 38.22 -6.04
C LYS A 128 -6.51 38.14 -4.72
N ALA A 129 -7.73 37.62 -4.72
CA ALA A 129 -8.53 37.35 -3.52
C ALA A 129 -8.23 35.97 -2.89
N GLY A 130 -7.31 35.18 -3.47
CA GLY A 130 -6.92 33.85 -2.99
C GLY A 130 -7.85 32.70 -3.41
N VAL A 131 -8.89 32.98 -4.19
CA VAL A 131 -9.85 31.97 -4.67
C VAL A 131 -9.24 31.20 -5.84
N LYS A 132 -9.23 29.86 -5.74
CA LYS A 132 -8.64 28.97 -6.75
C LYS A 132 -9.67 28.51 -7.77
N ALA A 133 -9.36 28.65 -9.06
CA ALA A 133 -10.19 28.15 -10.17
C ALA A 133 -9.34 27.44 -11.23
N VAL A 134 -9.98 26.63 -12.07
CA VAL A 134 -9.29 25.95 -13.19
C VAL A 134 -8.84 27.00 -14.20
N SER A 135 -7.56 26.92 -14.57
CA SER A 135 -6.90 27.83 -15.47
C SER A 135 -6.20 27.03 -16.58
N GLU A 136 -6.32 27.50 -17.81
CA GLU A 136 -5.86 26.78 -19.00
C GLU A 136 -4.90 27.64 -19.83
N LEU A 137 -3.81 27.06 -20.33
CA LEU A 137 -2.85 27.70 -21.21
C LEU A 137 -2.45 26.76 -22.35
N LYS A 138 -2.60 27.20 -23.60
CA LYS A 138 -2.14 26.43 -24.77
C LYS A 138 -0.61 26.42 -24.83
N MET A 139 -0.05 25.23 -25.00
CA MET A 139 1.37 24.95 -25.20
C MET A 139 1.68 24.73 -26.69
N PRO A 140 2.95 24.91 -27.12
CA PRO A 140 4.10 25.34 -26.32
C PRO A 140 4.11 26.84 -26.02
N CYS A 141 4.52 27.21 -24.80
CA CYS A 141 4.78 28.60 -24.42
C CYS A 141 6.28 28.91 -24.63
N ASN A 142 6.60 29.89 -25.47
CA ASN A 142 7.99 30.28 -25.78
C ASN A 142 8.51 31.39 -24.83
N GLY A 143 8.10 31.33 -23.57
CA GLY A 143 8.36 32.34 -22.55
C GLY A 143 8.17 31.77 -21.14
N SER A 144 8.14 32.62 -20.12
CA SER A 144 7.81 32.19 -18.76
C SER A 144 6.30 32.08 -18.59
N ILE A 145 5.85 31.09 -17.81
CA ILE A 145 4.43 30.91 -17.50
C ILE A 145 4.17 31.57 -16.15
N GLU A 146 3.25 32.53 -16.13
CA GLU A 146 2.87 33.29 -14.94
C GLU A 146 1.38 33.13 -14.63
N ASN A 147 1.00 33.34 -13.38
CA ASN A 147 -0.40 33.43 -12.97
C ASN A 147 -0.79 34.90 -12.81
N LEU A 148 -1.60 35.42 -13.73
CA LEU A 148 -2.15 36.77 -13.68
C LEU A 148 -3.60 36.71 -13.21
N ASP A 149 -3.82 36.97 -11.92
CA ASP A 149 -5.14 37.02 -11.27
C ASP A 149 -6.01 35.75 -11.48
N GLY A 150 -5.40 34.57 -11.36
CA GLY A 150 -6.06 33.27 -11.56
C GLY A 150 -5.94 32.73 -12.99
N LYS A 151 -5.34 33.49 -13.91
CA LYS A 151 -5.16 33.10 -15.33
C LYS A 151 -3.71 32.77 -15.67
N LEU A 152 -3.44 31.53 -16.08
CA LEU A 152 -2.15 31.13 -16.65
C LEU A 152 -1.89 31.90 -17.95
N THR A 153 -0.76 32.60 -17.99
CA THR A 153 -0.38 33.44 -19.12
C THR A 153 1.06 33.16 -19.51
N CYS A 154 1.30 32.99 -20.81
CA CYS A 154 2.64 32.92 -21.37
C CYS A 154 3.18 34.34 -21.55
N VAL A 155 4.20 34.73 -20.79
CA VAL A 155 4.89 36.02 -20.94
C VAL A 155 6.22 35.80 -21.64
N THR A 156 6.39 36.41 -22.81
CA THR A 156 7.68 36.44 -23.52
C THR A 156 8.53 37.56 -22.95
N ALA A 157 9.80 37.27 -22.64
CA ALA A 157 10.72 38.25 -22.08
C ALA A 157 10.86 39.46 -23.03
N LYS A 158 10.43 40.63 -22.57
CA LYS A 158 10.82 41.91 -23.16
C LYS A 158 12.33 42.08 -22.94
N ALA A 159 13.03 42.55 -23.98
CA ALA A 159 14.48 42.67 -24.03
C ALA A 159 15.09 43.28 -22.74
N PRO A 160 16.21 42.74 -22.23
CA PRO A 160 16.89 43.32 -21.07
C PRO A 160 17.37 44.72 -21.42
N THR A 161 16.87 45.72 -20.69
CA THR A 161 17.48 47.05 -20.67
C THR A 161 18.80 46.97 -19.90
N PRO A 162 19.82 47.76 -20.27
CA PRO A 162 21.16 47.64 -19.69
C PRO A 162 21.17 47.92 -18.18
N PRO A 163 22.07 47.29 -17.41
CA PRO A 163 22.14 47.51 -15.97
C PRO A 163 22.50 48.97 -15.65
N PRO A 164 21.87 49.60 -14.63
CA PRO A 164 22.29 50.91 -14.14
C PRO A 164 23.70 50.84 -13.54
N PRO A 165 24.49 51.94 -13.57
CA PRO A 165 25.82 51.96 -12.99
C PRO A 165 25.79 51.79 -11.47
N THR A 166 26.82 51.12 -10.99
CA THR A 166 27.12 50.70 -9.61
C THR A 166 26.79 51.76 -8.54
N PRO A 167 26.09 51.41 -7.45
CA PRO A 167 25.89 52.31 -6.31
C PRO A 167 27.19 52.54 -5.53
N ALA A 168 27.39 53.78 -5.10
CA ALA A 168 28.44 54.23 -4.18
C ALA A 168 28.28 53.59 -2.77
N PRO A 169 29.32 53.64 -1.90
CA PRO A 169 29.39 52.83 -0.68
C PRO A 169 28.30 53.16 0.36
N PRO A 170 27.99 52.23 1.28
CA PRO A 170 26.74 52.25 2.03
C PRO A 170 26.73 53.32 3.13
N VAL A 171 25.67 54.13 3.15
CA VAL A 171 25.24 54.86 4.35
C VAL A 171 24.43 53.90 5.22
N LYS A 172 24.78 53.86 6.51
CA LYS A 172 24.21 52.99 7.55
C LYS A 172 22.67 53.14 7.64
N PRO A 173 21.87 52.07 7.48
CA PRO A 173 20.42 52.13 7.69
C PRO A 173 20.06 52.26 9.18
N PRO A 174 18.96 52.94 9.54
CA PRO A 174 18.41 52.93 10.89
C PRO A 174 17.81 51.54 11.23
N PRO A 175 17.54 51.26 12.52
CA PRO A 175 17.17 49.92 12.96
C PRO A 175 15.82 49.49 12.38
N VAL A 176 15.82 48.44 11.56
CA VAL A 176 14.59 47.78 11.08
C VAL A 176 14.21 46.70 12.09
N THR A 177 12.98 46.78 12.60
CA THR A 177 12.36 45.76 13.42
C THR A 177 12.28 44.43 12.66
N PRO A 178 12.53 43.28 13.31
CA PRO A 178 12.53 41.99 12.62
C PRO A 178 11.11 41.68 12.10
N PRO A 179 10.98 41.16 10.86
CA PRO A 179 9.70 40.74 10.33
C PRO A 179 9.13 39.55 11.15
N PRO A 180 7.80 39.38 11.19
CA PRO A 180 7.18 38.27 11.89
C PRO A 180 7.72 36.94 11.36
N VAL A 181 8.19 36.08 12.27
CA VAL A 181 8.59 34.70 11.94
C VAL A 181 7.34 33.99 11.42
N THR A 182 7.31 33.71 10.11
CA THR A 182 6.26 32.86 9.54
C THR A 182 6.40 31.45 10.12
N PRO A 183 5.30 30.81 10.53
CA PRO A 183 5.35 29.45 11.04
C PRO A 183 5.95 28.52 9.97
N PRO A 184 6.75 27.52 10.36
CA PRO A 184 7.28 26.55 9.41
C PRO A 184 6.12 25.87 8.66
N PRO A 185 6.30 25.56 7.35
CA PRO A 185 5.26 24.92 6.56
C PRO A 185 4.79 23.63 7.24
N PRO A 186 3.47 23.35 7.24
CA PRO A 186 2.92 22.16 7.88
C PRO A 186 3.59 20.93 7.30
N LYS A 187 4.08 20.07 8.20
CA LYS A 187 4.77 18.82 7.84
C LYS A 187 3.86 18.01 6.89
N PRO A 188 4.37 17.50 5.75
CA PRO A 188 3.56 16.76 4.79
C PRO A 188 2.81 15.63 5.48
N LYS A 189 1.51 15.48 5.20
CA LYS A 189 0.71 14.37 5.76
C LYS A 189 1.33 13.05 5.33
N GLN A 190 1.54 12.17 6.31
CA GLN A 190 2.10 10.84 6.11
C GLN A 190 1.03 9.79 6.38
N PHE A 191 0.94 8.78 5.51
CA PHE A 191 -0.02 7.68 5.64
C PHE A 191 0.70 6.32 5.57
N PRO A 192 0.19 5.28 6.25
CA PRO A 192 0.73 3.93 6.10
C PRO A 192 0.28 3.31 4.77
N GLY A 193 1.20 2.61 4.10
CA GLY A 193 0.93 1.84 2.88
C GLY A 193 1.45 0.40 2.99
N GLU A 194 0.73 -0.56 2.40
CA GLU A 194 1.12 -1.97 2.37
C GLU A 194 1.17 -2.49 0.93
N LEU A 195 2.30 -3.08 0.54
CA LEU A 195 2.46 -3.86 -0.67
C LEU A 195 2.17 -5.33 -0.39
N MET A 196 1.31 -5.94 -1.20
CA MET A 196 1.06 -7.38 -1.18
C MET A 196 2.23 -8.14 -1.82
N PRO A 197 2.47 -9.40 -1.42
CA PRO A 197 3.41 -10.27 -2.13
C PRO A 197 3.04 -10.38 -3.61
N THR A 198 4.05 -10.46 -4.46
CA THR A 198 3.93 -10.57 -5.91
C THR A 198 4.80 -11.73 -6.40
N THR A 199 4.27 -12.47 -7.38
CA THR A 199 4.98 -13.56 -8.07
C THR A 199 5.17 -13.16 -9.52
N GLY A 200 6.38 -13.34 -10.07
CA GLY A 200 6.65 -13.03 -11.47
C GLY A 200 6.94 -11.55 -11.79
N GLY A 201 6.95 -10.69 -10.78
CA GLY A 201 7.28 -9.27 -10.94
C GLY A 201 7.52 -8.60 -9.60
N ALA A 202 7.48 -7.28 -9.60
CA ALA A 202 7.87 -6.43 -8.48
C ALA A 202 7.08 -5.11 -8.53
N ILE A 203 6.62 -4.59 -7.39
CA ILE A 203 6.04 -3.24 -7.30
C ILE A 203 7.13 -2.25 -6.87
N LEU A 204 7.48 -1.31 -7.73
CA LEU A 204 8.53 -0.30 -7.53
C LEU A 204 7.96 1.00 -6.95
N LEU A 205 8.68 1.58 -6.00
CA LEU A 205 8.42 2.91 -5.43
C LEU A 205 9.28 3.99 -6.12
N PRO A 206 8.90 5.28 -6.06
CA PRO A 206 9.74 6.37 -6.55
C PRO A 206 10.99 6.45 -5.67
N GLY A 207 12.15 6.04 -6.21
CA GLY A 207 13.42 5.95 -5.46
C GLY A 207 13.90 4.51 -5.18
N GLY A 208 13.18 3.49 -5.63
CA GLY A 208 13.56 2.08 -5.45
C GLY A 208 13.02 1.45 -4.17
N TYR A 209 13.42 0.20 -3.90
CA TYR A 209 12.97 -0.53 -2.73
C TYR A 209 13.64 0.01 -1.45
N PRO A 210 12.89 0.20 -0.34
CA PRO A 210 13.49 0.15 0.98
C PRO A 210 14.23 -1.18 1.12
N ALA A 211 15.42 -1.21 1.72
CA ALA A 211 16.25 -2.41 1.86
C ALA A 211 15.56 -3.64 2.54
N LYS A 212 14.33 -3.47 3.03
CA LYS A 212 13.50 -4.48 3.69
C LYS A 212 12.36 -5.04 2.83
N CYS A 213 12.07 -4.46 1.66
CA CYS A 213 10.99 -4.92 0.80
C CYS A 213 11.51 -5.88 -0.27
N VAL A 214 11.00 -7.11 -0.27
CA VAL A 214 11.23 -8.10 -1.34
C VAL A 214 9.91 -8.52 -1.96
N PRO A 215 9.85 -8.79 -3.27
CA PRO A 215 8.59 -9.05 -3.98
C PRO A 215 7.78 -10.22 -3.40
N GLU A 216 8.44 -11.21 -2.81
CA GLU A 216 7.83 -12.46 -2.33
C GLU A 216 7.18 -12.33 -0.92
N LYS A 217 7.25 -11.15 -0.29
CA LYS A 217 6.69 -10.91 1.05
C LYS A 217 5.92 -9.60 1.09
N ALA A 218 4.93 -9.53 1.98
CA ALA A 218 4.21 -8.29 2.23
C ALA A 218 5.18 -7.24 2.78
N CYS A 219 5.11 -6.01 2.28
CA CYS A 219 5.97 -4.92 2.74
C CYS A 219 5.19 -3.69 3.16
N GLN A 220 5.55 -3.11 4.30
CA GLN A 220 4.98 -1.86 4.79
C GLN A 220 5.89 -0.68 4.42
N PHE A 221 5.30 0.43 4.01
CA PHE A 221 6.01 1.68 3.70
C PHE A 221 5.17 2.89 4.09
N THR A 222 5.77 4.08 4.02
CA THR A 222 5.11 5.34 4.36
C THR A 222 4.86 6.16 3.09
N ILE A 223 3.61 6.55 2.89
CA ILE A 223 3.17 7.44 1.82
C ILE A 223 3.35 8.86 2.31
N VAL A 224 4.17 9.66 1.61
CA VAL A 224 4.36 11.08 1.90
C VAL A 224 3.78 11.88 0.74
N GLY A 225 2.66 12.56 0.96
CA GLY A 225 1.92 13.20 -0.14
C GLY A 225 1.28 12.16 -1.07
N ALA A 226 1.60 12.20 -2.37
CA ALA A 226 1.16 11.23 -3.36
C ALA A 226 2.36 10.41 -3.87
N VAL A 227 2.24 9.08 -3.85
CA VAL A 227 3.29 8.14 -4.25
C VAL A 227 2.83 7.35 -5.48
N GLU A 228 3.62 7.40 -6.55
CA GLU A 228 3.38 6.59 -7.75
C GLU A 228 4.15 5.27 -7.67
N LEU A 229 3.43 4.18 -7.76
CA LEU A 229 3.94 2.82 -7.81
C LEU A 229 4.00 2.35 -9.25
N ARG A 230 5.01 1.53 -9.58
CA ARG A 230 5.16 0.92 -10.90
C ARG A 230 5.25 -0.60 -10.81
N ALA A 231 4.46 -1.32 -11.60
CA ALA A 231 4.63 -2.75 -11.78
C ALA A 231 5.81 -3.04 -12.74
N ALA A 232 6.76 -3.84 -12.27
CA ALA A 232 7.94 -4.26 -13.01
C ALA A 232 7.94 -5.77 -13.21
N GLU A 233 7.97 -6.21 -14.46
CA GLU A 233 7.87 -7.62 -14.84
C GLU A 233 9.23 -8.31 -14.73
N ARG A 234 9.25 -9.57 -14.25
CA ARG A 234 10.44 -10.44 -14.32
C ARG A 234 10.44 -11.19 -15.66
N GLY A 235 11.63 -11.53 -16.18
CA GLY A 235 11.78 -12.28 -17.43
C GLY A 235 10.89 -13.54 -17.48
N GLY A 236 10.04 -13.62 -18.51
CA GLY A 236 9.06 -14.69 -18.66
C GLY A 236 7.67 -14.37 -18.12
N TYR A 237 7.44 -13.19 -17.55
CA TYR A 237 6.13 -12.70 -17.09
C TYR A 237 5.72 -11.39 -17.78
N VAL A 238 4.44 -11.05 -17.69
CA VAL A 238 3.76 -9.84 -18.20
C VAL A 238 2.84 -9.32 -17.11
N PHE A 239 2.74 -8.01 -16.95
CA PHE A 239 1.81 -7.39 -16.02
C PHE A 239 0.36 -7.58 -16.50
N ASP A 240 -0.51 -7.98 -15.59
CA ASP A 240 -1.91 -8.32 -15.88
C ASP A 240 -2.89 -7.35 -15.22
N GLY A 241 -2.57 -6.84 -14.02
CA GLY A 241 -3.37 -5.79 -13.39
C GLY A 241 -2.97 -5.48 -11.95
N TRP A 242 -3.55 -4.42 -11.43
CA TRP A 242 -3.45 -4.07 -10.00
C TRP A 242 -4.59 -4.72 -9.21
N ILE A 243 -4.33 -5.00 -7.93
CA ILE A 243 -5.31 -5.48 -6.95
C ILE A 243 -5.29 -4.61 -5.69
N GLY A 244 -6.40 -4.57 -4.95
CA GLY A 244 -6.54 -3.73 -3.75
C GLY A 244 -6.83 -2.27 -4.10
N ALA A 245 -6.08 -1.33 -3.54
CA ALA A 245 -6.35 0.11 -3.68
C ALA A 245 -6.33 0.66 -5.12
N CYS A 246 -5.71 -0.06 -6.06
CA CYS A 246 -5.65 0.28 -7.48
C CYS A 246 -6.36 -0.73 -8.39
N GLU A 247 -7.28 -1.53 -7.84
CA GLU A 247 -7.98 -2.58 -8.59
C GLU A 247 -8.69 -2.06 -9.85
N GLY A 248 -8.65 -2.86 -10.92
CA GLY A 248 -9.27 -2.54 -12.22
C GLY A 248 -8.38 -1.71 -13.16
N ARG A 249 -7.23 -1.23 -12.69
CA ARG A 249 -6.28 -0.47 -13.51
C ARG A 249 -5.40 -1.41 -14.34
N LYS A 250 -5.33 -1.14 -15.64
CA LYS A 250 -4.58 -1.95 -16.62
C LYS A 250 -3.21 -1.36 -16.96
N GLU A 251 -2.99 -0.09 -16.63
CA GLU A 251 -1.71 0.56 -16.79
C GLU A 251 -0.75 0.14 -15.66
N PRO A 252 0.56 -0.01 -15.92
CA PRO A 252 1.54 -0.50 -14.94
C PRO A 252 1.90 0.54 -13.86
N PHE A 253 1.08 1.57 -13.66
CA PHE A 253 1.28 2.63 -12.68
C PHE A 253 0.09 2.72 -11.73
N CYS A 254 0.30 3.09 -10.47
CA CYS A 254 -0.76 3.23 -9.46
C CYS A 254 -0.39 4.37 -8.50
N VAL A 255 -1.28 5.32 -8.23
CA VAL A 255 -0.99 6.45 -7.34
C VAL A 255 -1.74 6.29 -6.03
N LEU A 256 -1.02 6.41 -4.92
CA LEU A 256 -1.57 6.37 -3.57
C LEU A 256 -1.40 7.72 -2.88
N ASP A 257 -2.50 8.29 -2.36
CA ASP A 257 -2.54 9.57 -1.65
C ASP A 257 -3.14 9.45 -0.22
N LYS A 258 -3.49 8.22 0.19
CA LYS A 258 -4.21 7.86 1.42
C LYS A 258 -3.75 6.50 1.93
N PRO A 259 -4.11 6.10 3.18
CA PRO A 259 -3.79 4.79 3.69
C PRO A 259 -4.34 3.68 2.78
N ALA A 260 -3.49 2.77 2.31
CA ALA A 260 -3.86 1.85 1.25
C ALA A 260 -3.05 0.54 1.26
N LYS A 261 -3.71 -0.55 0.86
CA LYS A 261 -3.08 -1.85 0.58
C LYS A 261 -3.20 -2.16 -0.91
N VAL A 262 -2.09 -2.48 -1.56
CA VAL A 262 -2.00 -2.61 -3.02
C VAL A 262 -1.16 -3.82 -3.41
N GLY A 263 -1.57 -4.52 -4.46
CA GLY A 263 -0.81 -5.61 -5.09
C GLY A 263 -0.83 -5.50 -6.61
N ALA A 264 0.00 -6.31 -7.26
CA ALA A 264 0.09 -6.40 -8.72
C ALA A 264 0.15 -7.86 -9.15
N THR A 265 -0.59 -8.21 -10.21
CA THR A 265 -0.60 -9.55 -10.80
C THR A 265 0.30 -9.59 -12.04
N PHE A 266 1.04 -10.69 -12.17
CA PHE A 266 1.92 -10.96 -13.30
C PHE A 266 1.68 -12.38 -13.81
N VAL A 267 1.68 -12.53 -15.13
CA VAL A 267 1.28 -13.74 -15.83
C VAL A 267 2.39 -14.19 -16.75
N THR A 268 2.62 -15.50 -16.93
CA THR A 268 3.75 -15.93 -17.75
C THR A 268 3.53 -15.61 -19.24
N LYS A 269 4.58 -15.19 -19.96
CA LYS A 269 4.56 -14.95 -21.41
C LYS A 269 4.10 -16.18 -22.21
N LYS A 270 4.35 -17.40 -21.69
CA LYS A 270 3.87 -18.66 -22.28
C LYS A 270 2.37 -18.89 -22.11
N SER A 271 1.75 -18.17 -21.18
CA SER A 271 0.34 -18.27 -20.81
C SER A 271 -0.55 -17.24 -21.50
N LEU A 272 0.02 -16.28 -22.25
CA LEU A 272 -0.74 -15.18 -22.85
C LEU A 272 -1.78 -15.64 -23.90
N ASN A 273 -1.65 -16.86 -24.44
CA ASN A 273 -2.49 -17.36 -25.54
C ASN A 273 -3.01 -18.80 -25.32
N LYS A 274 -2.96 -19.33 -24.09
CA LYS A 274 -3.48 -20.67 -23.79
C LYS A 274 -4.60 -20.56 -22.78
N SER A 275 -5.75 -21.13 -23.14
CA SER A 275 -6.82 -21.31 -22.18
C SER A 275 -6.50 -22.48 -21.25
N PHE A 276 -6.94 -22.36 -20.01
CA PHE A 276 -6.81 -23.41 -19.00
C PHE A 276 -8.18 -23.83 -18.51
N THR A 277 -8.32 -25.10 -18.16
CA THR A 277 -9.54 -25.61 -17.53
C THR A 277 -9.35 -25.63 -16.02
N VAL A 278 -10.12 -24.81 -15.32
CA VAL A 278 -10.17 -24.79 -13.85
C VAL A 278 -11.43 -25.50 -13.41
N ALA A 279 -11.26 -26.58 -12.65
CA ALA A 279 -12.34 -27.37 -12.10
C ALA A 279 -12.49 -27.08 -10.60
N LEU A 280 -13.62 -26.50 -10.20
CA LEU A 280 -13.93 -26.26 -8.79
C LEU A 280 -14.65 -27.46 -8.20
N LEU A 281 -14.12 -27.94 -7.07
CA LEU A 281 -14.77 -28.95 -6.25
C LEU A 281 -15.92 -28.31 -5.47
N PRO A 282 -17.01 -29.06 -5.19
CA PRO A 282 -18.11 -28.56 -4.38
C PRO A 282 -17.61 -28.21 -2.98
N THR A 283 -18.10 -27.10 -2.45
CA THR A 283 -17.76 -26.57 -1.14
C THR A 283 -18.97 -26.61 -0.21
N GLN A 284 -18.73 -26.87 1.07
CA GLN A 284 -19.75 -26.77 2.11
C GLN A 284 -19.43 -25.60 3.04
N ASN A 285 -20.45 -24.83 3.44
CA ASN A 285 -20.33 -23.72 4.40
C ASN A 285 -19.44 -22.53 3.95
N GLY A 286 -19.23 -22.41 2.65
CA GLY A 286 -18.56 -21.31 1.98
C GLY A 286 -18.62 -21.49 0.48
N ALA A 287 -17.98 -20.59 -0.26
CA ALA A 287 -17.96 -20.58 -1.72
C ALA A 287 -16.59 -20.15 -2.24
N ILE A 288 -16.25 -20.60 -3.44
CA ILE A 288 -15.08 -20.12 -4.18
C ILE A 288 -15.59 -19.15 -5.25
N PHE A 289 -15.07 -17.93 -5.22
CA PHE A 289 -15.31 -16.92 -6.25
C PHE A 289 -14.09 -16.78 -7.15
N GLY A 290 -14.32 -16.47 -8.41
CA GLY A 290 -13.29 -16.13 -9.37
C GLY A 290 -13.80 -15.05 -10.33
N PRO A 291 -13.11 -14.84 -11.46
CA PRO A 291 -13.54 -13.95 -12.54
C PRO A 291 -14.97 -14.22 -13.03
N ALA A 292 -15.52 -13.28 -13.82
CA ALA A 292 -16.94 -13.25 -14.22
C ALA A 292 -17.43 -14.56 -14.85
N GLU A 293 -16.55 -15.31 -15.50
CA GLU A 293 -16.79 -16.61 -16.14
C GLU A 293 -17.21 -17.70 -15.14
N PHE A 294 -16.80 -17.59 -13.87
CA PHE A 294 -17.20 -18.51 -12.80
C PHE A 294 -18.58 -18.16 -12.24
N LYS A 295 -18.94 -16.88 -12.17
CA LYS A 295 -20.19 -16.40 -11.56
C LYS A 295 -21.44 -16.93 -12.27
N THR A 296 -21.36 -17.20 -13.56
CA THR A 296 -22.49 -17.68 -14.38
C THR A 296 -22.53 -19.20 -14.54
N LYS A 297 -21.43 -19.91 -14.26
CA LYS A 297 -21.29 -21.35 -14.53
C LYS A 297 -21.12 -22.22 -13.29
N CYS A 298 -20.73 -21.62 -12.16
CA CYS A 298 -20.41 -22.35 -10.93
C CYS A 298 -21.38 -22.00 -9.81
N VAL A 299 -21.85 -23.02 -9.11
CA VAL A 299 -22.60 -22.89 -7.86
C VAL A 299 -21.86 -23.65 -6.76
N PRO A 300 -21.79 -23.14 -5.51
CA PRO A 300 -20.92 -23.69 -4.47
C PRO A 300 -21.16 -25.18 -4.16
N GLU A 301 -22.40 -25.65 -4.29
CA GLU A 301 -22.80 -27.01 -3.92
C GLU A 301 -22.51 -28.05 -5.01
N LYS A 302 -22.08 -27.63 -6.21
CA LYS A 302 -21.86 -28.52 -7.35
C LYS A 302 -20.48 -28.31 -7.95
N ALA A 303 -19.82 -29.41 -8.34
CA ALA A 303 -18.60 -29.31 -9.13
C ALA A 303 -18.88 -28.57 -10.45
N CYS A 304 -17.96 -27.70 -10.85
CA CYS A 304 -18.03 -26.99 -12.12
C CYS A 304 -16.66 -26.94 -12.79
N GLU A 305 -16.65 -26.79 -14.10
CA GLU A 305 -15.43 -26.58 -14.88
C GLU A 305 -15.58 -25.33 -15.74
N VAL A 306 -14.57 -24.47 -15.71
CA VAL A 306 -14.55 -23.21 -16.45
C VAL A 306 -13.25 -23.12 -17.22
N VAL A 307 -13.36 -22.80 -18.49
CA VAL A 307 -12.22 -22.52 -19.36
C VAL A 307 -11.92 -21.02 -19.27
N VAL A 308 -10.70 -20.68 -18.87
CA VAL A 308 -10.26 -19.30 -18.62
C VAL A 308 -9.11 -18.93 -19.56
N PRO A 309 -9.09 -17.71 -20.13
CA PRO A 309 -8.11 -17.30 -21.14
C PRO A 309 -6.80 -16.79 -20.53
N GLY A 310 -6.32 -17.42 -19.46
CA GLY A 310 -5.15 -16.98 -18.71
C GLY A 310 -5.19 -17.46 -17.26
N PRO A 311 -4.20 -17.07 -16.45
CA PRO A 311 -4.23 -17.35 -15.02
C PRO A 311 -5.37 -16.60 -14.35
N VAL A 312 -5.89 -17.19 -13.27
CA VAL A 312 -7.04 -16.66 -12.54
C VAL A 312 -6.79 -16.70 -11.04
N GLU A 313 -7.39 -15.73 -10.35
CA GLU A 313 -7.41 -15.66 -8.91
C GLU A 313 -8.73 -16.23 -8.37
N LEU A 314 -8.63 -17.15 -7.42
CA LEU A 314 -9.74 -17.76 -6.72
C LEU A 314 -9.76 -17.29 -5.27
N ARG A 315 -10.93 -16.86 -4.78
CA ARG A 315 -11.16 -16.36 -3.42
C ARG A 315 -12.13 -17.24 -2.68
N ALA A 316 -11.73 -17.75 -1.53
CA ALA A 316 -12.60 -18.51 -0.63
C ALA A 316 -13.37 -17.53 0.27
N VAL A 317 -14.69 -17.48 0.11
CA VAL A 317 -15.59 -16.67 0.93
C VAL A 317 -16.36 -17.57 1.88
N THR A 318 -16.27 -17.26 3.18
CA THR A 318 -16.87 -18.04 4.26
C THR A 318 -18.34 -17.67 4.44
N ARG A 319 -19.21 -18.64 4.78
CA ARG A 319 -20.56 -18.33 5.29
C ARG A 319 -20.46 -17.76 6.72
N GLN A 320 -21.47 -17.01 7.16
CA GLN A 320 -21.52 -16.47 8.52
C GLN A 320 -21.33 -17.59 9.56
N GLY A 321 -20.42 -17.38 10.53
CA GLY A 321 -20.10 -18.35 11.56
C GLY A 321 -19.06 -19.40 11.17
N PHE A 322 -18.48 -19.33 9.97
CA PHE A 322 -17.42 -20.24 9.51
C PHE A 322 -16.12 -19.47 9.21
N LEU A 323 -15.00 -20.17 9.30
CA LEU A 323 -13.66 -19.69 8.99
C LEU A 323 -13.06 -20.52 7.85
N PHE A 324 -12.19 -19.89 7.06
CA PHE A 324 -11.43 -20.59 6.04
C PHE A 324 -10.44 -21.56 6.70
N ALA A 325 -10.52 -22.84 6.35
CA ALA A 325 -9.71 -23.91 6.93
C ALA A 325 -8.59 -24.41 6.00
N GLY A 326 -8.57 -23.94 4.75
CA GLY A 326 -7.53 -24.27 3.76
C GLY A 326 -8.09 -24.65 2.39
N TRP A 327 -7.20 -24.67 1.40
CA TRP A 327 -7.52 -25.12 0.06
C TRP A 327 -7.35 -26.65 -0.08
N VAL A 328 -7.90 -27.19 -1.17
CA VAL A 328 -7.80 -28.60 -1.57
C VAL A 328 -7.34 -28.66 -3.02
N GLY A 329 -6.47 -29.62 -3.36
CA GLY A 329 -5.98 -29.81 -4.73
C GLY A 329 -4.80 -28.89 -5.04
N ALA A 330 -4.80 -28.24 -6.20
CA ALA A 330 -3.63 -27.50 -6.68
C ALA A 330 -3.19 -26.32 -5.79
N CYS A 331 -4.06 -25.87 -4.89
CA CYS A 331 -3.81 -24.77 -3.96
C CYS A 331 -3.52 -25.24 -2.52
N GLU A 332 -3.38 -26.53 -2.25
CA GLU A 332 -3.33 -27.08 -0.88
C GLU A 332 -2.21 -26.51 0.01
N ALA A 333 -1.08 -26.09 -0.57
CA ALA A 333 0.01 -25.44 0.16
C ALA A 333 -0.27 -23.96 0.52
N VAL A 334 -1.34 -23.37 -0.01
CA VAL A 334 -1.71 -21.96 0.21
C VAL A 334 -2.50 -21.83 1.51
N LYS A 335 -2.02 -20.98 2.41
CA LYS A 335 -2.65 -20.75 3.73
C LYS A 335 -3.64 -19.59 3.75
N GLU A 336 -3.52 -18.69 2.78
CA GLU A 336 -4.38 -17.51 2.63
C GLU A 336 -5.68 -17.85 1.89
N PRO A 337 -6.78 -17.11 2.09
CA PRO A 337 -8.08 -17.35 1.43
C PRO A 337 -8.10 -16.93 -0.06
N VAL A 338 -6.92 -16.75 -0.67
CA VAL A 338 -6.73 -16.35 -2.07
C VAL A 338 -5.73 -17.32 -2.70
N CYS A 339 -6.09 -17.94 -3.82
CA CYS A 339 -5.21 -18.81 -4.59
C CYS A 339 -5.07 -18.34 -6.04
N LEU A 340 -3.85 -18.35 -6.56
CA LEU A 340 -3.54 -18.07 -7.96
C LEU A 340 -3.35 -19.37 -8.74
N VAL A 341 -4.02 -19.47 -9.88
CA VAL A 341 -3.99 -20.64 -10.76
C VAL A 341 -3.54 -20.21 -12.14
N ASP A 342 -2.53 -20.88 -12.71
CA ASP A 342 -1.91 -20.54 -13.99
C ASP A 342 -1.85 -21.70 -14.99
N ARG A 343 -2.55 -22.80 -14.69
CA ARG A 343 -2.60 -24.02 -15.49
C ARG A 343 -3.91 -24.76 -15.25
N SER A 344 -4.21 -25.77 -16.07
CA SER A 344 -5.41 -26.58 -15.87
C SER A 344 -5.30 -27.41 -14.59
N VAL A 345 -6.22 -27.21 -13.64
CA VAL A 345 -6.16 -27.81 -12.30
C VAL A 345 -7.53 -28.03 -11.68
N LYS A 346 -7.57 -28.86 -10.63
CA LYS A 346 -8.70 -29.00 -9.71
C LYS A 346 -8.42 -28.26 -8.40
N VAL A 347 -9.38 -27.45 -7.94
CA VAL A 347 -9.28 -26.64 -6.71
C VAL A 347 -10.56 -26.77 -5.89
N GLY A 348 -10.42 -26.96 -4.58
CA GLY A 348 -11.52 -26.88 -3.61
C GLY A 348 -11.14 -26.06 -2.40
N ALA A 349 -12.10 -25.71 -1.54
CA ALA A 349 -11.88 -24.98 -0.31
C ALA A 349 -12.61 -25.65 0.85
N LYS A 350 -11.95 -25.70 2.00
CA LYS A 350 -12.49 -26.22 3.27
C LYS A 350 -12.83 -25.06 4.19
N PHE A 351 -13.95 -25.18 4.87
CA PHE A 351 -14.45 -24.22 5.84
C PHE A 351 -14.74 -24.93 7.16
N ALA A 352 -14.22 -24.38 8.26
CA ALA A 352 -14.44 -24.91 9.60
C ALA A 352 -15.39 -23.99 10.36
N ALA A 353 -16.16 -24.54 11.29
CA ALA A 353 -16.97 -23.72 12.20
C ALA A 353 -16.05 -22.73 12.93
N GLY A 354 -16.36 -21.44 12.80
CA GLY A 354 -15.69 -20.43 13.60
C GLY A 354 -16.05 -20.67 15.06
N LYS A 355 -15.06 -20.62 15.95
CA LYS A 355 -15.38 -20.54 17.38
C LYS A 355 -16.33 -19.35 17.56
N PRO A 356 -17.45 -19.48 18.30
CA PRO A 356 -18.32 -18.35 18.59
C PRO A 356 -17.47 -17.16 19.08
N PRO A 357 -17.77 -15.92 18.67
CA PRO A 357 -17.10 -14.76 19.25
C PRO A 357 -17.13 -14.90 20.77
N PRO A 358 -15.99 -14.76 21.47
CA PRO A 358 -16.04 -14.74 22.93
C PRO A 358 -17.04 -13.64 23.34
N PRO A 359 -17.93 -13.91 24.31
CA PRO A 359 -18.87 -12.89 24.76
C PRO A 359 -18.10 -11.60 25.08
N PRO A 360 -18.66 -10.41 24.78
CA PRO A 360 -18.01 -9.15 25.09
C PRO A 360 -17.54 -9.19 26.54
N LYS A 361 -16.27 -8.83 26.79
CA LYS A 361 -15.77 -8.75 28.16
C LYS A 361 -16.67 -7.79 28.92
N SER A 362 -17.44 -8.33 29.83
CA SER A 362 -18.28 -7.57 30.74
C SER A 362 -17.60 -7.46 32.09
N PHE A 363 -17.87 -6.37 32.79
CA PHE A 363 -17.33 -6.14 34.12
C PHE A 363 -18.39 -5.50 35.02
N PRO A 364 -18.28 -5.72 36.34
CA PRO A 364 -19.15 -5.06 37.29
C PRO A 364 -18.77 -3.60 37.49
N VAL A 365 -19.77 -2.73 37.53
CA VAL A 365 -19.67 -1.33 37.95
C VAL A 365 -20.60 -1.15 39.16
N THR A 366 -20.05 -0.66 40.26
CA THR A 366 -20.85 -0.37 41.46
C THR A 366 -21.38 1.06 41.37
N LEU A 367 -22.70 1.22 41.28
CA LEU A 367 -23.33 2.52 41.43
C LEU A 367 -23.52 2.83 42.92
N LEU A 368 -22.88 3.89 43.39
CA LEU A 368 -23.06 4.40 44.74
C LEU A 368 -24.41 5.11 44.87
N PRO A 369 -24.94 5.27 46.09
CA PRO A 369 -26.16 6.03 46.32
C PRO A 369 -26.12 7.43 45.70
N ALA A 370 -27.19 7.78 45.00
CA ALA A 370 -27.38 9.03 44.28
C ALA A 370 -28.60 9.76 44.87
N VAL A 371 -28.46 10.25 46.11
CA VAL A 371 -29.55 10.91 46.84
C VAL A 371 -30.01 12.15 46.07
N ASN A 372 -31.33 12.34 45.92
CA ASN A 372 -31.95 13.43 45.16
C ASN A 372 -31.73 13.42 43.64
N GLY A 373 -31.28 12.30 43.08
CA GLY A 373 -31.22 12.09 41.64
C GLY A 373 -31.23 10.61 41.28
N VAL A 374 -30.82 10.30 40.06
CA VAL A 374 -30.62 8.94 39.56
C VAL A 374 -29.44 8.90 38.59
N ILE A 375 -28.82 7.73 38.45
CA ILE A 375 -27.85 7.44 37.40
C ILE A 375 -28.54 6.49 36.41
N LEU A 376 -28.54 6.87 35.13
CA LEU A 376 -29.20 6.15 34.04
C LEU A 376 -28.19 5.76 32.96
N ARG A 377 -28.42 4.62 32.32
CA ARG A 377 -27.73 4.24 31.08
C ARG A 377 -28.31 5.00 29.88
N PRO A 378 -27.67 4.96 28.70
CA PRO A 378 -28.21 5.60 27.50
C PRO A 378 -29.57 5.01 27.14
N GLY A 379 -30.58 5.87 26.99
CA GLY A 379 -31.94 5.45 26.62
C GLY A 379 -32.82 4.95 27.78
N GLU A 380 -32.29 4.82 29.00
CA GLU A 380 -33.12 4.51 30.17
C GLU A 380 -33.87 5.74 30.67
N VAL A 381 -35.14 5.57 31.02
CA VAL A 381 -35.99 6.61 31.63
C VAL A 381 -36.18 6.37 33.13
N LYS A 382 -35.87 5.16 33.61
CA LYS A 382 -35.94 4.74 35.01
C LYS A 382 -34.65 4.00 35.37
N SER A 383 -34.14 4.24 36.58
CA SER A 383 -32.95 3.54 37.06
C SER A 383 -33.34 2.13 37.50
N ASN A 384 -32.54 1.14 37.11
CA ASN A 384 -32.67 -0.23 37.62
C ASN A 384 -32.18 -0.39 39.07
N CYS A 385 -31.74 0.71 39.67
CA CYS A 385 -31.11 0.75 40.98
C CYS A 385 -31.93 1.56 41.97
N VAL A 386 -31.89 1.14 43.24
CA VAL A 386 -32.50 1.90 44.33
C VAL A 386 -31.57 3.07 44.65
N PRO A 387 -31.96 4.34 44.38
CA PRO A 387 -31.03 5.47 44.44
C PRO A 387 -30.38 5.68 45.82
N GLU A 388 -31.04 5.25 46.89
CA GLU A 388 -30.55 5.41 48.27
C GLU A 388 -29.60 4.29 48.73
N LYS A 389 -29.60 3.13 48.06
CA LYS A 389 -28.78 1.97 48.43
C LYS A 389 -27.64 1.70 47.45
N GLY A 390 -27.71 2.27 46.25
CA GLY A 390 -26.82 1.89 45.16
C GLY A 390 -27.14 0.49 44.64
N CYS A 391 -26.32 0.00 43.73
CA CYS A 391 -26.46 -1.33 43.13
C CYS A 391 -25.16 -1.71 42.41
N GLU A 392 -25.12 -2.93 41.89
CA GLU A 392 -24.10 -3.37 40.96
C GLU A 392 -24.73 -3.59 39.59
N ILE A 393 -24.10 -3.04 38.56
CA ILE A 393 -24.53 -3.18 37.17
C ILE A 393 -23.43 -3.84 36.36
N VAL A 394 -23.80 -4.64 35.35
CA VAL A 394 -22.85 -5.25 34.43
C VAL A 394 -22.78 -4.42 33.16
N VAL A 395 -21.59 -3.97 32.81
CA VAL A 395 -21.29 -3.17 31.62
C VAL A 395 -20.47 -3.99 30.64
N ALA A 396 -20.78 -3.91 29.34
CA ALA A 396 -20.02 -4.57 28.28
C ALA A 396 -19.23 -3.54 27.46
N GLY A 397 -17.90 -3.62 27.47
CA GLY A 397 -17.06 -2.65 26.76
C GLY A 397 -17.03 -1.29 27.46
N SER A 398 -17.46 -0.22 26.79
CA SER A 398 -17.51 1.13 27.35
C SER A 398 -18.96 1.62 27.33
N GLU A 399 -19.44 2.15 28.44
CA GLU A 399 -20.83 2.62 28.56
C GLU A 399 -20.88 4.02 29.19
N GLU A 400 -21.79 4.86 28.70
CA GLU A 400 -21.99 6.22 29.19
C GLU A 400 -23.12 6.27 30.22
N LEU A 401 -22.79 6.65 31.45
CA LEU A 401 -23.74 6.87 32.52
C LEU A 401 -24.11 8.36 32.60
N ARG A 402 -25.41 8.65 32.76
CA ARG A 402 -25.92 10.00 32.89
C ARG A 402 -26.50 10.24 34.28
N ALA A 403 -26.05 11.32 34.93
CA ALA A 403 -26.63 11.79 36.18
C ALA A 403 -27.85 12.66 35.89
N VAL A 404 -29.03 12.25 36.37
CA VAL A 404 -30.29 12.97 36.17
C VAL A 404 -30.82 13.45 37.53
N PRO A 405 -30.87 14.78 37.78
CA PRO A 405 -31.42 15.33 39.03
C PRO A 405 -32.94 15.14 39.11
N ARG A 406 -33.47 14.98 40.33
CA ARG A 406 -34.92 15.09 40.58
C ARG A 406 -35.38 16.56 40.52
N PRO A 407 -36.69 16.82 40.35
CA PRO A 407 -37.24 18.18 40.41
C PRO A 407 -36.81 18.92 41.69
N GLY A 408 -36.34 20.15 41.55
CA GLY A 408 -35.83 20.97 42.67
C GLY A 408 -34.35 20.75 43.03
N TYR A 409 -33.63 19.95 42.24
CA TYR A 409 -32.20 19.70 42.42
C TYR A 409 -31.42 19.90 41.12
N VAL A 410 -30.11 20.15 41.24
CA VAL A 410 -29.15 20.22 40.14
C VAL A 410 -27.97 19.30 40.40
N PHE A 411 -27.37 18.79 39.32
CA PHE A 411 -26.14 18.01 39.39
C PHE A 411 -25.00 18.88 39.92
N ARG A 412 -24.27 18.37 40.93
CA ARG A 412 -23.11 19.05 41.53
C ARG A 412 -21.80 18.46 41.05
N SER A 413 -21.63 17.15 41.22
CA SER A 413 -20.40 16.44 40.90
C SER A 413 -20.63 14.94 40.88
N TRP A 414 -19.73 14.23 40.20
CA TRP A 414 -19.59 12.79 40.35
C TRP A 414 -18.82 12.45 41.63
N VAL A 415 -18.90 11.20 42.04
CA VAL A 415 -18.17 10.60 43.16
C VAL A 415 -17.51 9.31 42.66
N GLY A 416 -16.24 9.08 42.99
CA GLY A 416 -15.51 7.89 42.55
C GLY A 416 -14.86 8.08 41.18
N ALA A 417 -15.00 7.12 40.27
CA ALA A 417 -14.18 7.05 39.07
C ALA A 417 -14.37 8.18 38.03
N CYS A 418 -15.39 9.03 38.20
CA CYS A 418 -15.67 10.18 37.32
C CYS A 418 -15.61 11.53 38.06
N GLU A 419 -14.98 11.59 39.23
CA GLU A 419 -14.92 12.80 40.07
C GLU A 419 -14.29 14.03 39.39
N ASP A 420 -13.45 13.81 38.37
CA ASP A 420 -12.87 14.85 37.52
C ASP A 420 -13.86 15.47 36.51
N LYS A 421 -15.01 14.83 36.27
CA LYS A 421 -15.99 15.25 35.26
C LYS A 421 -16.94 16.30 35.82
N LYS A 422 -17.08 17.40 35.08
CA LYS A 422 -18.00 18.50 35.36
C LYS A 422 -19.35 18.35 34.66
N GLU A 423 -19.40 17.61 33.56
CA GLU A 423 -20.64 17.30 32.88
C GLU A 423 -21.43 16.19 33.60
N PRO A 424 -22.77 16.14 33.48
CA PRO A 424 -23.59 15.07 34.03
C PRO A 424 -23.51 13.76 33.21
N VAL A 425 -22.36 13.50 32.58
CA VAL A 425 -22.07 12.30 31.79
C VAL A 425 -20.73 11.71 32.26
N CYS A 426 -20.68 10.40 32.48
CA CYS A 426 -19.54 9.65 32.98
C CYS A 426 -19.37 8.38 32.14
N VAL A 427 -18.18 8.16 31.58
CA VAL A 427 -17.89 6.97 30.77
C VAL A 427 -17.15 5.95 31.62
N VAL A 428 -17.64 4.71 31.65
CA VAL A 428 -17.03 3.60 32.39
C VAL A 428 -16.60 2.50 31.43
N ASP A 429 -15.32 2.11 31.51
CA ASP A 429 -14.66 1.15 30.61
C ASP A 429 -13.92 0.01 31.36
N ARG A 430 -14.03 0.01 32.70
CA ARG A 430 -13.38 -0.96 33.60
C ARG A 430 -14.16 -1.09 34.91
N PRO A 431 -13.87 -2.09 35.77
CA PRO A 431 -14.54 -2.23 37.06
C PRO A 431 -14.26 -1.02 37.97
N VAL A 432 -15.31 -0.26 38.29
CA VAL A 432 -15.20 0.97 39.07
C VAL A 432 -16.42 1.21 39.96
N LYS A 433 -16.27 2.13 40.91
CA LYS A 433 -17.38 2.69 41.70
C LYS A 433 -17.70 4.10 41.21
N VAL A 434 -18.97 4.39 40.96
CA VAL A 434 -19.45 5.68 40.45
C VAL A 434 -20.70 6.11 41.21
N GLY A 435 -20.72 7.33 41.74
CA GLY A 435 -21.87 7.98 42.36
C GLY A 435 -22.09 9.39 41.79
N ALA A 436 -23.25 9.97 42.05
CA ALA A 436 -23.57 11.34 41.64
C ALA A 436 -24.15 12.12 42.82
N SER A 437 -23.69 13.36 42.99
CA SER A 437 -24.15 14.29 44.02
C SER A 437 -25.04 15.37 43.40
N PHE A 438 -26.14 15.67 44.08
CA PHE A 438 -27.12 16.67 43.67
C PHE A 438 -27.38 17.65 44.81
N VAL A 439 -27.55 18.94 44.48
CA VAL A 439 -27.81 20.01 45.44
C VAL A 439 -29.14 20.70 45.13
N SER A 440 -29.83 21.16 46.17
CA SER A 440 -31.14 21.81 46.02
C SER A 440 -31.00 23.16 45.31
N THR A 441 -32.00 23.51 44.50
CA THR A 441 -32.09 24.81 43.84
C THR A 441 -32.64 25.93 44.73
N THR A 442 -33.15 25.61 45.92
CA THR A 442 -33.61 26.61 46.89
C THR A 442 -32.46 27.00 47.83
N LYS A 443 -32.25 28.30 48.06
CA LYS A 443 -31.30 28.78 49.07
C LYS A 443 -31.71 28.23 50.45
N PRO A 444 -30.78 27.76 51.28
CA PRO A 444 -31.07 27.46 52.69
C PRO A 444 -31.65 28.73 53.32
N LYS A 445 -32.76 28.57 54.04
CA LYS A 445 -33.43 29.65 54.76
C LYS A 445 -32.71 29.96 56.06
#